data_AF-A0A2V9ZBU8-F1
#
_entry.id   AF-A0A2V9ZBU8-F1
#
_cell.length_a   1.000
_cell.length_b   1.000
_cell.length_c   1.000
_cell.angle_alpha   90.00
_cell.angle_beta   90.00
_cell.angle_gamma   90.00
#
_symmetry.space_group_name_H-M   'P 1'
#
loop_
_entity.id
_entity.type
_entity.pdbx_description
1 polymer ?
#
loop_
_entity_poly.entity_id
_entity_poly.type
_entity_poly.pdbx_seq_one_letter_code
_entity_poly.pdbx_strand_id
1 'polypeptide(L)'
;PKREYREFTEKVRAEAVEILPGFPEGVKGRLIFMPQDNVNTDAIYGKDYTYRDDMTPEMMAKIVMENYDPQFAVRTRAGDVIVGGFNFGTGSSREQAVTCLKAKGVRLVIAASFSQTYLRNAYNNGSLCVEVPELVKRLRE
;
A
#
# COMPACT_ATOMS: atom_id res chain seq x y z
N PRO A 1 14.94 11.37 20.06
CA PRO A 1 14.45 10.27 20.93
C PRO A 1 15.15 8.94 20.59
N LYS A 2 15.62 8.23 21.61
CA LYS A 2 16.21 6.89 21.47
C LYS A 2 15.07 5.93 21.08
N ARG A 3 15.20 5.22 19.96
CA ARG A 3 14.19 4.27 19.49
C ARG A 3 14.49 2.91 20.11
N GLU A 4 13.60 2.41 20.94
CA GLU A 4 13.64 1.03 21.41
C GLU A 4 12.88 0.14 20.43
N TYR A 5 13.53 -0.94 20.01
CA TYR A 5 12.96 -1.91 19.09
C TYR A 5 12.71 -3.21 19.86
N ARG A 6 11.51 -3.76 19.72
CA ARG A 6 11.15 -5.07 20.25
C ARG A 6 10.93 -6.01 19.07
N GLU A 7 11.75 -7.05 18.95
CA GLU A 7 11.47 -8.16 18.02
C GLU A 7 10.33 -9.01 18.58
N PHE A 8 9.36 -9.35 17.73
CA PHE A 8 8.12 -10.02 18.14
C PHE A 8 8.04 -11.49 17.73
N THR A 9 8.90 -11.95 16.82
CA THR A 9 8.94 -13.34 16.35
C THR A 9 10.32 -13.91 16.58
N GLU A 10 10.42 -15.24 16.68
CA GLU A 10 11.72 -15.89 16.52
C GLU A 10 12.28 -15.53 15.14
N LYS A 11 13.63 -15.46 15.05
CA LYS A 11 14.31 -15.32 13.76
C LYS A 11 14.02 -16.57 12.94
N VAL A 12 12.97 -16.52 12.13
CA VAL A 12 12.87 -17.43 11.00
C VAL A 12 14.13 -17.16 10.19
N ARG A 13 14.96 -18.19 10.02
CA ARG A 13 16.19 -18.09 9.26
C ARG A 13 15.78 -17.89 7.81
N ALA A 14 15.62 -16.64 7.40
CA ALA A 14 15.38 -16.30 6.00
C ALA A 14 16.59 -16.81 5.20
N GLU A 15 16.31 -17.49 4.10
CA GLU A 15 17.37 -17.83 3.15
C GLU A 15 18.05 -16.53 2.72
N ALA A 16 19.38 -16.51 2.77
CA ALA A 16 20.14 -15.37 2.29
C ALA A 16 19.99 -15.32 0.77
N VAL A 17 19.41 -14.23 0.26
CA VAL A 17 19.26 -13.97 -1.17
C VAL A 17 20.16 -12.82 -1.59
N GLU A 18 20.73 -12.91 -2.78
CA GLU A 18 21.46 -11.80 -3.38
C GLU A 18 20.48 -10.73 -3.85
N ILE A 19 20.71 -9.48 -3.43
CA ILE A 19 19.92 -8.33 -3.89
C ILE A 19 20.56 -7.80 -5.16
N LEU A 20 19.81 -7.82 -6.26
CA LEU A 20 20.31 -7.39 -7.56
C LEU A 20 20.72 -5.90 -7.55
N PRO A 21 21.78 -5.52 -8.29
CA PRO A 21 22.17 -4.12 -8.45
C PRO A 21 20.97 -3.24 -8.88
N GLY A 22 20.74 -2.15 -8.13
CA GLY A 22 19.63 -1.22 -8.37
C GLY A 22 18.35 -1.50 -7.56
N PHE A 23 18.26 -2.63 -6.85
CA PHE A 23 17.16 -2.89 -5.91
C PHE A 23 17.50 -2.40 -4.49
N PRO A 24 16.56 -1.78 -3.76
CA PRO A 24 16.80 -1.33 -2.40
C PRO A 24 16.85 -2.53 -1.43
N GLU A 25 17.84 -2.54 -0.54
CA GLU A 25 17.96 -3.57 0.52
C GLU A 25 16.83 -3.51 1.57
N GLY A 26 16.15 -2.38 1.65
CA GLY A 26 15.02 -2.19 2.54
C GLY A 26 14.20 -0.95 2.22
N VAL A 27 12.97 -0.92 2.73
CA VAL A 27 12.05 0.21 2.61
C VAL A 27 11.83 0.84 3.98
N LYS A 28 11.95 2.17 4.05
CA LYS A 28 11.66 2.96 5.24
C LYS A 28 10.72 4.11 4.88
N GLY A 29 9.76 4.36 5.76
CA GLY A 29 8.76 5.41 5.59
C GLY A 29 8.01 5.72 6.88
N ARG A 30 7.23 6.80 6.86
CA ARG A 30 6.22 7.05 7.90
C ARG A 30 5.03 6.14 7.61
N LEU A 31 4.51 5.52 8.66
CA LEU A 31 3.39 4.61 8.59
C LEU A 31 2.08 5.41 8.47
N ILE A 32 1.24 5.06 7.50
CA ILE A 32 -0.13 5.55 7.33
C ILE A 32 -1.06 4.38 7.61
N PHE A 33 -1.71 4.40 8.78
CA PHE A 33 -2.56 3.30 9.22
C PHE A 33 -4.00 3.52 8.77
N MET A 34 -4.54 2.56 8.04
CA MET A 34 -5.91 2.51 7.55
C MET A 34 -6.61 1.32 8.23
N PRO A 35 -7.29 1.53 9.37
CA PRO A 35 -7.81 0.42 10.18
C PRO A 35 -9.00 -0.31 9.55
N GLN A 36 -9.58 0.21 8.46
CA GLN A 36 -10.78 -0.35 7.85
C GLN A 36 -10.47 -1.63 7.06
N ASP A 37 -11.32 -2.65 7.24
CA ASP A 37 -11.30 -3.87 6.44
C ASP A 37 -12.09 -3.66 5.13
N ASN A 38 -11.77 -4.46 4.12
CA ASN A 38 -12.42 -4.46 2.81
C ASN A 38 -12.34 -3.10 2.08
N VAL A 39 -11.23 -2.38 2.24
CA VAL A 39 -10.94 -1.20 1.41
C VAL A 39 -10.89 -1.68 -0.05
N ASN A 40 -11.90 -1.29 -0.82
CA ASN A 40 -12.08 -1.76 -2.19
C ASN A 40 -11.39 -0.84 -3.21
N THR A 41 -11.34 -1.25 -4.47
CA THR A 41 -10.70 -0.45 -5.52
C THR A 41 -11.36 0.90 -5.75
N ASP A 42 -12.67 1.04 -5.50
CA ASP A 42 -13.39 2.32 -5.58
C ASP A 42 -12.94 3.30 -4.49
N ALA A 43 -12.66 2.79 -3.29
CA ALA A 43 -12.13 3.57 -2.19
C ALA A 43 -10.71 4.09 -2.50
N ILE A 44 -9.89 3.26 -3.15
CA ILE A 44 -8.51 3.60 -3.52
C ILE A 44 -8.45 4.53 -4.74
N TYR A 45 -9.28 4.27 -5.76
CA TYR A 45 -9.35 5.03 -7.01
C TYR A 45 -10.78 5.06 -7.54
N GLY A 46 -11.39 6.25 -7.51
CA GLY A 46 -12.80 6.42 -7.84
C GLY A 46 -13.17 6.00 -9.26
N LYS A 47 -14.36 5.41 -9.43
CA LYS A 47 -14.91 5.04 -10.75
C LYS A 47 -14.98 6.22 -11.72
N ASP A 48 -15.20 7.43 -11.21
CA ASP A 48 -15.37 8.65 -12.00
C ASP A 48 -14.08 9.04 -12.75
N TYR A 49 -12.93 8.52 -12.31
CA TYR A 49 -11.62 8.73 -12.94
C TYR A 49 -11.11 7.51 -13.73
N THR A 50 -11.80 6.37 -13.64
CA THR A 50 -11.29 5.08 -14.15
C THR A 50 -11.28 5.02 -15.67
N TYR A 51 -12.27 5.65 -16.32
CA TYR A 51 -12.44 5.63 -17.78
C TYR A 51 -12.02 6.95 -18.44
N ARG A 52 -11.16 7.72 -17.76
CA ARG A 52 -10.62 8.97 -18.26
C ARG A 52 -9.22 8.73 -18.82
N ASP A 53 -9.07 8.94 -20.12
CA ASP A 53 -7.80 8.75 -20.83
C ASP A 53 -6.79 9.90 -20.61
N ASP A 54 -7.25 11.02 -20.04
CA ASP A 54 -6.44 12.21 -19.77
C ASP A 54 -5.81 12.23 -18.37
N MET A 55 -5.93 11.13 -17.61
CA MET A 55 -5.41 11.04 -16.24
C MET A 55 -3.89 10.89 -16.22
N THR A 56 -3.18 11.96 -15.88
CA THR A 56 -1.72 11.90 -15.65
C THR A 56 -1.39 11.31 -14.27
N PRO A 57 -0.18 10.77 -14.05
CA PRO A 57 0.25 10.31 -12.72
C PRO A 57 0.10 11.38 -11.63
N GLU A 58 0.38 12.65 -11.94
CA GLU A 58 0.23 13.76 -11.00
C GLU A 58 -1.23 13.99 -10.63
N MET A 59 -2.16 13.81 -11.57
CA MET A 59 -3.60 13.86 -11.30
C MET A 59 -4.03 12.68 -10.44
N MET A 60 -3.58 11.46 -10.77
CA MET A 60 -3.87 10.25 -9.97
C MET A 60 -3.38 10.41 -8.52
N ALA A 61 -2.18 10.97 -8.32
CA ALA A 61 -1.61 11.21 -7.00
C ALA A 61 -2.38 12.26 -6.17
N LYS A 62 -3.19 13.11 -6.81
CA LYS A 62 -4.03 14.12 -6.13
C LYS A 62 -5.38 13.56 -5.68
N ILE A 63 -5.91 12.54 -6.37
CA ILE A 63 -7.23 11.95 -6.10
C ILE A 63 -7.15 10.58 -5.42
N VAL A 64 -5.93 10.07 -5.19
CA VAL A 64 -5.70 8.79 -4.51
C VAL A 64 -6.42 8.73 -3.17
N MET A 65 -7.17 7.65 -2.97
CA MET A 65 -7.95 7.38 -1.75
C MET A 65 -9.01 8.44 -1.42
N GLU A 66 -9.44 9.29 -2.36
CA GLU A 66 -10.42 10.36 -2.11
C GLU A 66 -11.75 9.83 -1.55
N ASN A 67 -12.22 8.69 -2.06
CA ASN A 67 -13.44 8.03 -1.60
C ASN A 67 -13.28 7.36 -0.22
N TYR A 68 -12.05 7.10 0.21
CA TYR A 68 -11.73 6.57 1.54
C TYR A 68 -11.60 7.71 2.57
N ASP A 69 -10.74 8.69 2.27
CA ASP A 69 -10.53 9.90 3.06
C ASP A 69 -10.20 11.05 2.08
N PRO A 70 -11.07 12.06 1.94
CA PRO A 70 -10.83 13.21 1.07
C PRO A 70 -9.55 13.99 1.37
N GLN A 71 -9.00 13.85 2.58
CA GLN A 71 -7.74 14.48 2.97
C GLN A 71 -6.52 13.58 2.79
N PHE A 72 -6.70 12.33 2.35
CA PHE A 72 -5.62 11.35 2.24
C PHE A 72 -4.47 11.85 1.37
N ALA A 73 -4.78 12.36 0.18
CA ALA A 73 -3.78 12.86 -0.74
C ALA A 73 -2.97 14.04 -0.15
N VAL A 74 -3.60 14.91 0.64
CA VAL A 74 -2.91 16.04 1.27
C VAL A 74 -2.08 15.61 2.48
N ARG A 75 -2.54 14.62 3.23
CA ARG A 75 -1.89 14.13 4.45
C ARG A 75 -0.70 13.20 4.16
N THR A 76 -0.71 12.55 3.00
CA THR A 76 0.33 11.59 2.59
C THR A 76 1.37 12.23 1.66
N ARG A 77 2.58 11.68 1.71
CA ARG A 77 3.73 12.13 0.91
C ARG A 77 4.52 10.95 0.37
N ALA A 78 5.34 11.22 -0.65
CA ALA A 78 6.22 10.20 -1.23
C ALA A 78 7.10 9.56 -0.15
N GLY A 79 7.24 8.24 -0.21
CA GLY A 79 7.99 7.44 0.75
C GLY A 79 7.20 7.01 1.99
N ASP A 80 5.94 7.44 2.16
CA ASP A 80 5.04 6.86 3.16
C ASP A 80 4.77 5.37 2.86
N VAL A 81 4.49 4.60 3.92
CA VAL A 81 4.14 3.17 3.88
C VAL A 81 2.71 3.01 4.37
N ILE A 82 1.88 2.36 3.58
CA ILE A 82 0.47 2.12 3.94
C ILE A 82 0.38 0.83 4.75
N VAL A 83 -0.47 0.84 5.79
CA VAL A 83 -0.87 -0.36 6.51
C VAL A 83 -2.40 -0.45 6.49
N GLY A 84 -2.94 -1.43 5.76
CA GLY A 84 -4.37 -1.68 5.59
C GLY A 84 -4.90 -2.83 6.44
N GLY A 85 -6.22 -2.93 6.55
CA GLY A 85 -6.92 -4.05 7.19
C GLY A 85 -6.91 -5.35 6.39
N PHE A 86 -7.88 -6.21 6.66
CA PHE A 86 -8.14 -7.43 5.89
C PHE A 86 -8.75 -7.10 4.53
N ASN A 87 -8.44 -7.93 3.53
CA ASN A 87 -9.00 -7.89 2.18
C ASN A 87 -8.79 -6.54 1.47
N PHE A 88 -7.59 -5.98 1.59
CA PHE A 88 -7.21 -4.72 0.93
C PHE A 88 -7.24 -4.87 -0.60
N GLY A 89 -7.77 -3.86 -1.29
CA GLY A 89 -7.86 -3.84 -2.75
C GLY A 89 -8.96 -4.74 -3.32
N THR A 90 -9.97 -5.08 -2.52
CA THR A 90 -11.09 -5.92 -2.97
C THR A 90 -11.98 -5.22 -4.02
N GLY A 91 -12.90 -5.98 -4.64
CA GLY A 91 -13.81 -5.47 -5.65
C GLY A 91 -13.30 -5.65 -7.09
N SER A 92 -13.69 -4.71 -7.97
CA SER A 92 -13.41 -4.80 -9.40
C SER A 92 -11.92 -4.77 -9.72
N SER A 93 -11.51 -5.46 -10.80
CA SER A 93 -10.12 -5.41 -11.28
C SER A 93 -9.80 -4.04 -11.89
N ARG A 94 -9.27 -3.11 -11.08
CA ARG A 94 -8.77 -1.82 -11.54
C ARG A 94 -7.29 -1.71 -11.28
N GLU A 95 -6.52 -1.62 -12.36
CA GLU A 95 -5.07 -1.42 -12.28
C GLU A 95 -4.72 -0.06 -11.66
N GLN A 96 -5.58 0.94 -11.88
CA GLN A 96 -5.44 2.30 -11.37
C GLN A 96 -5.36 2.37 -9.83
N ALA A 97 -5.98 1.41 -9.13
CA ALA A 97 -5.89 1.33 -7.66
C ALA A 97 -4.44 1.09 -7.19
N VAL A 98 -3.60 0.48 -8.02
CA VAL A 98 -2.17 0.29 -7.74
C VAL A 98 -1.37 1.48 -8.28
N THR A 99 -1.61 1.90 -9.52
CA THR A 99 -0.78 2.92 -10.15
C THR A 99 -0.96 4.30 -9.52
N CYS A 100 -2.13 4.62 -8.96
CA CYS A 100 -2.32 5.87 -8.23
C CYS A 100 -1.49 5.94 -6.93
N LEU A 101 -1.36 4.82 -6.22
CA LEU A 101 -0.50 4.69 -5.04
C LEU A 101 0.98 4.82 -5.42
N LYS A 102 1.38 4.19 -6.53
CA LYS A 102 2.73 4.33 -7.09
C LYS A 102 3.02 5.77 -7.50
N ALA A 103 2.08 6.43 -8.18
CA ALA A 103 2.18 7.85 -8.56
C ALA A 103 2.25 8.78 -7.34
N LYS A 104 1.57 8.43 -6.24
CA LYS A 104 1.70 9.12 -4.95
C LYS A 104 3.07 8.93 -4.29
N GLY A 105 3.88 8.00 -4.78
CA GLY A 105 5.18 7.65 -4.23
C GLY A 105 5.11 6.69 -3.04
N VAL A 106 4.01 5.95 -2.90
CA VAL A 106 3.92 4.84 -1.93
C VAL A 106 4.77 3.68 -2.44
N ARG A 107 5.74 3.25 -1.64
CA ARG A 107 6.71 2.20 -2.03
C ARG A 107 6.35 0.82 -1.52
N LEU A 108 5.50 0.75 -0.50
CA LEU A 108 5.13 -0.47 0.18
C LEU A 108 3.72 -0.34 0.75
N VAL A 109 2.90 -1.36 0.49
CA VAL A 109 1.63 -1.56 1.17
C VAL A 109 1.75 -2.82 2.03
N ILE A 110 1.48 -2.67 3.32
CA ILE A 110 1.32 -3.78 4.24
C ILE A 110 -0.18 -3.92 4.50
N ALA A 111 -0.70 -5.14 4.61
CA ALA A 111 -2.10 -5.34 4.99
C ALA A 111 -2.25 -6.59 5.85
N ALA A 112 -3.41 -6.76 6.49
CA ALA A 112 -3.70 -8.04 7.15
C ALA A 112 -3.95 -9.13 6.10
N SER A 113 -4.65 -8.78 5.02
CA SER A 113 -4.67 -9.60 3.81
C SER A 113 -5.01 -8.77 2.57
N PHE A 114 -4.75 -9.29 1.39
CA PHE A 114 -5.09 -8.66 0.11
C PHE A 114 -6.09 -9.48 -0.71
N SER A 115 -6.84 -8.79 -1.58
CA SER A 115 -7.50 -9.45 -2.70
C SER A 115 -6.48 -9.95 -3.72
N GLN A 116 -6.68 -11.16 -4.23
CA GLN A 116 -5.80 -11.78 -5.24
C GLN A 116 -5.71 -10.95 -6.53
N THR A 117 -6.81 -10.31 -6.93
CA THR A 117 -6.86 -9.42 -8.09
C THR A 117 -5.97 -8.19 -7.87
N TYR A 118 -5.96 -7.63 -6.67
CA TYR A 118 -5.10 -6.50 -6.33
C TYR A 118 -3.63 -6.92 -6.33
N LEU A 119 -3.29 -8.06 -5.72
CA LEU A 119 -1.90 -8.58 -5.72
C LEU A 119 -1.36 -8.78 -7.13
N ARG A 120 -2.16 -9.37 -8.04
CA ARG A 120 -1.77 -9.53 -9.44
C ARG A 120 -1.44 -8.18 -10.10
N ASN A 121 -2.30 -7.18 -9.91
CA ASN A 121 -2.06 -5.84 -10.48
C ASN A 121 -0.85 -5.16 -9.81
N ALA A 122 -0.66 -5.36 -8.50
CA ALA A 122 0.46 -4.82 -7.75
C ALA A 122 1.79 -5.34 -8.30
N TYR A 123 1.90 -6.66 -8.44
CA TYR A 123 3.11 -7.30 -8.96
C TYR A 123 3.39 -6.96 -10.42
N ASN A 124 2.36 -6.92 -11.27
CA ASN A 124 2.51 -6.50 -12.67
C ASN A 124 3.01 -5.04 -12.80
N ASN A 125 2.75 -4.20 -11.79
CA ASN A 125 3.20 -2.81 -11.76
C ASN A 125 4.46 -2.57 -10.91
N GLY A 126 5.07 -3.63 -10.36
CA GLY A 126 6.25 -3.53 -9.51
C GLY A 126 6.00 -2.88 -8.15
N SER A 127 4.79 -2.99 -7.61
CA SER A 127 4.42 -2.50 -6.27
C SER A 127 4.60 -3.60 -5.22
N LEU A 128 5.28 -3.28 -4.11
CA LEU A 128 5.51 -4.22 -3.02
C LEU A 128 4.28 -4.32 -2.12
N CYS A 129 3.85 -5.55 -1.85
CA CYS A 129 2.75 -5.89 -0.94
C CYS A 129 3.22 -6.95 0.06
N VAL A 130 2.95 -6.75 1.35
CA VAL A 130 3.34 -7.69 2.42
C VAL A 130 2.15 -7.94 3.34
N GLU A 131 1.78 -9.20 3.54
CA GLU A 131 0.74 -9.59 4.48
C GLU A 131 1.32 -9.76 5.89
N VAL A 132 0.82 -8.99 6.86
CA VAL A 132 1.23 -9.07 8.27
C VAL A 132 0.00 -8.87 9.18
N PRO A 133 -0.89 -9.88 9.32
CA PRO A 133 -2.07 -9.79 10.18
C PRO A 133 -1.77 -9.34 11.62
N GLU A 134 -0.68 -9.85 12.20
CA GLU A 134 -0.27 -9.53 13.57
C GLU A 134 0.13 -8.06 13.76
N LEU A 135 0.71 -7.41 12.74
CA LEU A 135 1.03 -5.98 12.81
C LEU A 135 -0.26 -5.16 12.85
N VAL A 136 -1.23 -5.50 12.00
CA VAL A 136 -2.51 -4.80 11.94
C VAL A 136 -3.29 -4.96 13.23
N LYS A 137 -3.32 -6.18 13.80
CA LYS A 137 -3.93 -6.45 15.10
C LYS A 137 -3.35 -5.53 16.19
N ARG A 138 -2.02 -5.45 16.29
CA ARG A 138 -1.34 -4.60 17.29
C ARG A 138 -1.58 -3.11 17.10
N LEU A 139 -1.72 -2.63 15.86
CA LEU A 139 -2.00 -1.21 15.60
C LEU A 139 -3.45 -0.81 15.95
N ARG A 140 -4.35 -1.78 16.15
CA ARG A 140 -5.74 -1.55 16.59
C ARG A 140 -5.89 -1.53 18.11
N GLU A 141 -4.92 -2.07 18.85
CA GLU A 141 -4.87 -2.09 20.32
C GLU A 141 -4.31 -0.76 20.86
#